data_AF-A0A535EZ14-F1
#
_entry.id   AF-A0A535EZ14-F1
#
_cell.length_a   1.000
_cell.length_b   1.000
_cell.length_c   1.000
_cell.angle_alpha   90.00
_cell.angle_beta   90.00
_cell.angle_gamma   90.00
#
_symmetry.space_group_name_H-M   'P 1'
#
loop_
_entity.id
_entity.type
_entity.pdbx_description
1 polymer ?
#
loop_
_entity_poly.entity_id
_entity_poly.type
_entity_poly.pdbx_seq_one_letter_code
_entity_poly.pdbx_strand_id
1 'polypeptide(L)'
;MATSMHIARCQLTLHDNLYYASREFGRFYETEKYLHNYGLTYALGLVEPPPAYFNELQEPRYQEELSAERVKGCYVTPANPLKVGYSTVLQLHTKRK
;
A
#
# COMPACT_ATOMS: atom_id res chain seq x y z
N MET A 1 32.65 -0.21 -7.31
CA MET A 1 32.50 0.23 -5.90
C MET A 1 31.44 -0.66 -5.25
N ALA A 2 31.69 -1.19 -4.06
CA ALA A 2 30.70 -2.02 -3.37
C ALA A 2 29.58 -1.10 -2.83
N THR A 3 28.39 -1.20 -3.40
CA THR A 3 27.21 -0.46 -2.91
C THR A 3 26.78 -1.12 -1.59
N SER A 4 26.99 -0.43 -0.47
CA SER A 4 26.52 -0.91 0.83
C SER A 4 25.00 -0.88 0.87
N MET A 5 24.37 -2.03 1.10
CA MET A 5 22.92 -2.12 1.29
C MET A 5 22.58 -1.79 2.74
N HIS A 6 21.77 -0.74 2.94
CA HIS A 6 21.29 -0.33 4.25
C HIS A 6 19.84 -0.79 4.44
N ILE A 7 19.56 -1.50 5.53
CA ILE A 7 18.21 -1.97 5.88
C ILE A 7 17.72 -1.16 7.09
N ALA A 8 16.63 -0.41 6.91
CA ALA A 8 15.93 0.25 7.99
C ALA A 8 14.66 -0.55 8.34
N ARG A 9 14.51 -0.91 9.63
CA ARG A 9 13.30 -1.58 10.13
C ARG A 9 12.52 -0.60 10.97
N CYS A 10 11.24 -0.41 10.65
CA CYS A 10 10.35 0.46 11.39
C CYS A 10 9.12 -0.31 11.90
N GLN A 11 8.46 0.27 12.90
CA GLN A 11 7.14 -0.15 13.37
C GLN A 11 6.20 1.03 13.17
N LEU A 12 5.07 0.78 12.51
CA LEU A 12 4.04 1.77 12.26
C LEU A 12 2.88 1.50 13.21
N THR A 13 2.43 2.54 13.92
CA THR A 13 1.18 2.51 14.67
C THR A 13 0.15 3.29 13.88
N LEU A 14 -0.92 2.61 13.48
CA LEU A 14 -2.04 3.25 12.79
C LEU A 14 -3.02 3.79 13.83
N HIS A 15 -3.37 5.07 13.72
CA HIS A 15 -4.30 5.74 14.64
C HIS A 15 -5.77 5.53 14.28
N ASP A 16 -6.04 5.05 13.07
CA ASP A 16 -7.39 4.75 12.58
C ASP A 16 -7.39 3.39 11.85
N ASN A 17 -8.59 2.87 11.63
CA ASN A 17 -8.81 1.63 10.90
C ASN A 17 -8.32 1.77 9.46
N LEU A 18 -7.53 0.78 9.02
CA LEU A 18 -7.16 0.67 7.62
C LEU A 18 -8.08 -0.31 6.90
N TYR A 19 -8.66 0.16 5.80
CA TYR A 19 -9.42 -0.66 4.88
C TYR A 19 -8.47 -1.17 3.79
N TYR A 20 -8.36 -2.48 3.68
CA TYR A 20 -7.55 -3.13 2.65
C TYR A 20 -8.37 -3.24 1.36
N ALA A 21 -7.71 -3.01 0.22
CA ALA A 21 -8.32 -3.27 -1.08
C ALA A 21 -8.55 -4.79 -1.23
N SER A 22 -9.80 -5.19 -1.41
CA SER A 22 -10.19 -6.57 -1.65
C SER A 22 -9.72 -7.02 -3.03
N ARG A 23 -9.05 -8.17 -3.14
CA ARG A 23 -8.73 -8.78 -4.43
C ARG A 23 -9.87 -9.73 -4.81
N GLU A 24 -10.47 -9.53 -5.99
CA GLU A 24 -11.48 -10.44 -6.53
C GLU A 24 -10.78 -11.60 -7.24
N PHE A 25 -10.95 -12.81 -6.71
CA PHE A 25 -10.54 -14.06 -7.35
C PHE A 25 -11.80 -14.84 -7.74
N GLY A 26 -12.33 -14.55 -8.93
CA GLY A 26 -13.57 -15.13 -9.43
C GLY A 26 -14.79 -14.69 -8.61
N ARG A 27 -15.25 -15.51 -7.66
CA ARG A 27 -16.35 -15.20 -6.74
C ARG A 27 -15.91 -14.89 -5.32
N PHE A 28 -14.62 -15.00 -5.04
CA PHE A 28 -14.06 -14.82 -3.70
C PHE A 28 -13.37 -13.47 -3.61
N TYR A 29 -13.58 -12.78 -2.50
CA TYR A 29 -12.83 -11.58 -2.15
C TYR A 29 -11.90 -11.97 -1.01
N GLU A 30 -10.60 -12.00 -1.26
CA GLU A 30 -9.61 -12.22 -0.22
C GLU A 30 -8.91 -10.92 0.12
N THR A 31 -8.89 -10.63 1.42
CA THR A 31 -8.28 -9.44 1.98
C THR A 31 -7.26 -9.88 3.00
N GLU A 32 -6.00 -9.97 2.57
CA GLU A 32 -4.91 -10.31 3.48
C GLU A 32 -4.57 -9.13 4.39
N LYS A 33 -4.10 -9.42 5.60
CA LYS A 33 -3.74 -8.41 6.61
C LYS A 33 -2.36 -7.77 6.34
N TYR A 34 -1.95 -7.61 5.09
CA TYR A 34 -0.65 -7.05 4.70
C TYR A 34 -0.78 -5.67 4.08
N LEU A 35 0.06 -4.74 4.52
CA LEU A 35 0.19 -3.44 3.86
C LEU A 35 1.07 -3.60 2.63
N HIS A 36 0.48 -3.33 1.46
CA HIS A 36 1.18 -3.43 0.20
C HIS A 36 2.30 -2.39 0.13
N ASN A 37 3.43 -2.79 -0.45
CA ASN A 37 4.61 -1.96 -0.63
C ASN A 37 4.28 -0.62 -1.29
N TYR A 38 3.49 -0.62 -2.36
CA TYR A 38 3.15 0.61 -3.09
C TYR A 38 2.43 1.62 -2.20
N GLY A 39 1.39 1.17 -1.47
CA GLY A 39 0.65 2.02 -0.54
C GLY A 39 1.55 2.61 0.54
N LEU A 40 2.48 1.82 1.07
CA LEU A 40 3.46 2.31 2.05
C LEU A 40 4.44 3.32 1.43
N THR A 41 4.94 3.08 0.22
CA THR A 41 5.86 3.99 -0.46
C THR A 41 5.24 5.38 -0.65
N TYR A 42 3.96 5.44 -1.03
CA TYR A 42 3.23 6.71 -1.13
C TYR A 42 2.96 7.32 0.25
N ALA A 43 2.47 6.53 1.22
CA ALA A 43 2.12 7.02 2.55
C ALA A 43 3.33 7.57 3.34
N LEU A 44 4.52 7.02 3.10
CA LEU A 44 5.78 7.48 3.68
C LEU A 44 6.38 8.68 2.95
N GLY A 45 5.74 9.16 1.87
CA GLY A 45 6.22 10.32 1.11
C GLY A 45 7.53 10.07 0.36
N LEU A 46 7.82 8.82 -0.01
CA LEU A 46 9.08 8.46 -0.65
C LEU A 46 9.11 8.76 -2.15
N VAL A 47 7.95 8.98 -2.77
CA VAL A 47 7.84 9.31 -4.20
C VAL A 47 7.97 10.81 -4.41
N GLU A 48 9.00 11.23 -5.14
CA GLU A 48 9.22 12.63 -5.51
C GLU A 48 9.16 12.84 -7.03
N PRO A 49 8.50 13.91 -7.52
CA PRO A 49 7.53 14.72 -6.78
C PRO A 49 6.33 13.85 -6.33
N PRO A 50 5.57 14.26 -5.30
CA PRO A 50 4.37 13.55 -4.89
C PRO A 50 3.41 13.39 -6.09
N PRO A 51 2.87 12.19 -6.33
CA PRO A 51 1.90 12.00 -7.40
C PRO A 51 0.63 12.80 -7.11
N ALA A 52 -0.12 13.14 -8.18
CA ALA A 52 -1.40 13.80 -8.02
C ALA A 52 -2.35 12.88 -7.24
N TYR A 53 -2.97 13.41 -6.18
CA TYR A 53 -3.95 12.65 -5.39
C TYR A 53 -5.14 12.18 -6.24
N PHE A 54 -5.49 12.96 -7.26
CA PHE A 54 -6.57 12.65 -8.19
C PHE A 54 -6.00 12.24 -9.55
N ASN A 55 -6.41 11.06 -10.02
CA ASN A 55 -6.23 10.63 -11.40
C ASN A 55 -7.62 10.47 -12.03
N GLU A 56 -7.92 11.32 -13.02
CA GLU A 56 -9.20 11.33 -13.73
C GLU A 56 -9.49 10.00 -14.43
N LEU A 57 -8.46 9.37 -15.00
CA LEU A 57 -8.58 8.11 -15.72
C LEU A 57 -8.64 6.90 -14.76
N GLN A 58 -8.35 7.10 -13.47
CA GLN A 58 -8.26 6.04 -12.46
C GLN A 58 -7.30 4.88 -12.83
N GLU A 59 -6.31 5.18 -13.67
CA GLU A 59 -5.33 4.19 -14.13
C GLU A 59 -4.11 4.14 -13.21
N PRO A 60 -3.64 2.96 -12.79
CA PRO A 60 -2.43 2.84 -11.99
C PRO A 60 -1.17 3.23 -12.79
N ARG A 61 -0.37 4.16 -12.26
CA ARG A 61 0.88 4.66 -12.88
C ARG A 61 2.13 4.20 -12.14
N TYR A 62 2.11 2.96 -11.66
CA TYR A 62 3.17 2.43 -10.79
C TYR A 62 4.54 2.42 -11.46
N GLN A 63 4.60 2.14 -12.77
CA GLN A 63 5.86 2.06 -13.49
C GLN A 63 6.56 3.42 -13.55
N GLU A 64 5.80 4.49 -13.76
CA GLU A 64 6.33 5.85 -13.83
C GLU A 64 6.50 6.48 -12.44
N GLU A 65 5.70 6.09 -11.45
CA GLU A 65 5.71 6.68 -10.10
C GLU A 65 6.72 6.03 -9.16
N LEU A 66 6.98 4.73 -9.33
CA LEU A 66 7.85 3.96 -8.46
C LEU A 66 9.22 3.68 -9.08
N SER A 67 9.61 4.50 -10.08
CA SER A 67 10.95 4.42 -10.67
C SER A 67 12.02 4.70 -9.62
N ALA A 68 13.20 4.10 -9.79
CA ALA A 68 14.30 4.20 -8.83
C ALA A 68 14.69 5.66 -8.56
N GLU A 69 14.60 6.53 -9.56
CA GLU A 69 14.89 7.96 -9.46
C GLU A 69 13.90 8.67 -8.54
N ARG A 70 12.60 8.39 -8.71
CA ARG A 70 11.52 9.04 -7.93
C ARG A 70 11.49 8.56 -6.49
N VAL A 71 11.85 7.31 -6.23
CA VAL A 71 11.93 6.76 -4.87
C VAL A 71 13.31 6.88 -4.23
N LYS A 72 14.23 7.65 -4.84
CA LYS A 72 15.60 7.87 -4.36
C LYS A 72 16.37 6.57 -4.08
N GLY A 73 16.14 5.55 -4.91
CA GLY A 73 16.74 4.23 -4.77
C GLY A 73 16.26 3.42 -3.56
N CYS A 74 15.22 3.88 -2.85
CA CYS A 74 14.64 3.17 -1.71
C CYS A 74 13.59 2.15 -2.16
N TYR A 75 13.65 0.94 -1.62
CA TYR A 75 12.62 -0.08 -1.82
C TYR A 75 11.94 -0.40 -0.50
N VAL A 76 10.60 -0.29 -0.47
CA VAL A 76 9.79 -0.63 0.69
C VAL A 76 9.28 -2.06 0.54
N THR A 77 9.54 -2.91 1.53
CA THR A 77 8.96 -4.25 1.59
C THR A 77 7.53 -4.19 2.13
N PRO A 78 6.62 -5.10 1.73
CA PRO A 78 5.30 -5.20 2.35
C PRO A 78 5.41 -5.31 3.88
N ALA A 79 4.53 -4.63 4.61
CA ALA A 79 4.54 -4.70 6.07
C ALA A 79 3.57 -5.76 6.58
N ASN A 80 4.07 -6.57 7.52
CA ASN A 80 3.27 -7.54 8.24
C ASN A 80 2.69 -6.92 9.53
N PRO A 81 1.48 -7.32 9.94
CA PRO A 81 0.88 -6.81 11.15
C PRO A 81 1.56 -7.44 12.38
N LEU A 82 1.89 -6.61 13.37
CA LEU A 82 2.40 -7.09 14.67
C LEU A 82 1.28 -7.20 15.70
N LYS A 83 0.35 -6.25 15.69
CA LYS A 83 -0.84 -6.21 16.54
C LYS A 83 -2.01 -5.68 15.73
N VAL A 84 -3.14 -6.40 15.76
CA VAL A 84 -4.36 -6.03 15.04
C VAL A 84 -5.49 -5.91 16.05
N GLY A 85 -6.08 -4.73 16.15
CA GLY A 85 -7.41 -4.54 16.75
C GLY A 85 -8.46 -4.75 15.68
N TYR A 86 -9.57 -5.42 16.02
CA TYR A 86 -10.67 -5.62 15.10
C TYR A 86 -11.78 -4.62 15.43
N SER A 87 -12.20 -3.84 14.44
CA SER A 87 -13.54 -3.24 14.42
C SER A 87 -14.39 -4.12 13.52
N THR A 88 -15.41 -4.77 14.06
CA THR A 88 -16.38 -5.53 13.25
C THR A 88 -17.22 -4.54 12.45
N VAL A 89 -16.76 -4.17 11.25
CA VAL A 89 -17.56 -3.38 10.32
C VAL A 89 -18.28 -4.35 9.39
N LEU A 90 -19.58 -4.51 9.58
CA LEU A 90 -20.44 -5.30 8.70
C LEU A 90 -20.50 -4.62 7.33
N GLN A 91 -19.74 -5.09 6.34
CA GLN A 91 -19.83 -4.59 4.97
C GLN A 91 -20.84 -5.41 4.16
N LEU A 92 -22.09 -4.96 4.17
CA LEU A 92 -23.17 -5.50 3.33
C LEU A 92 -22.93 -5.12 1.86
N HIS A 93 -22.29 -6.00 1.10
CA HIS A 93 -22.23 -5.88 -0.36
C HIS A 93 -23.50 -6.50 -0.98
N THR A 94 -24.52 -5.69 -1.23
CA THR A 94 -25.66 -6.14 -2.06
C THR A 94 -25.30 -5.98 -3.52
N LYS A 95 -24.95 -7.07 -4.23
CA LYS A 95 -25.00 -7.06 -5.71
C LYS A 95 -26.48 -7.00 -6.12
N ARG A 96 -27.01 -5.80 -6.38
CA ARG A 96 -28.24 -5.66 -7.16
C ARG A 96 -27.89 -6.08 -8.60
N LYS A 97 -28.60 -7.10 -9.10
CA LYS A 97 -28.60 -7.44 -10.53
C LYS A 97 -29.20 -6.30 -11.33
#